data_AF-A0A7C0VZD8-F1
#
_entry.id   AF-A0A7C0VZD8-F1
#
_cell.length_a   1.000
_cell.length_b   1.000
_cell.length_c   1.000
_cell.angle_alpha   90.00
_cell.angle_beta   90.00
_cell.angle_gamma   90.00
#
_symmetry.space_group_name_H-M   'P 1'
#
loop_
_entity.id
_entity.type
_entity.pdbx_description
1 polymer ?
#
loop_
_entity_poly.entity_id
_entity_poly.type
_entity_poly.pdbx_seq_one_letter_code
_entity_poly.pdbx_strand_id
1 'polypeptide(L)'
;MNVLYGANACSIGSAGNYAFYTNNEVQELLSAALSTYDTEKRAAYYKKAQEIIHEDAGWVYLAHANQNIVFRSNVKGYVLHPTSRKFFYPVWIE
;
A
#
# COMPACT_ATOMS: atom_id res chain seq x y z
N MET A 1 -1.13 3.18 -4.21
CA MET A 1 -0.28 4.39 -4.38
C MET A 1 -1.09 5.64 -4.69
N ASN A 2 -1.98 5.64 -5.69
CA ASN A 2 -2.70 6.87 -6.10
C ASN A 2 -3.46 7.59 -4.97
N VAL A 3 -4.10 6.84 -4.05
CA VAL A 3 -4.82 7.43 -2.90
C VAL A 3 -3.90 8.17 -1.92
N LEU A 4 -2.62 7.81 -1.86
CA LEU A 4 -1.65 8.34 -0.88
C LEU A 4 -0.69 9.37 -1.50
N TYR A 5 -0.41 9.25 -2.81
CA TYR A 5 0.62 10.04 -3.50
C TYR A 5 0.13 10.68 -4.81
N GLY A 6 -1.12 10.43 -5.21
CA GLY A 6 -1.70 11.07 -6.38
C GLY A 6 -2.05 12.53 -6.08
N ALA A 7 -1.67 13.43 -6.98
CA ALA A 7 -2.07 14.83 -6.92
C ALA A 7 -3.59 14.99 -6.99
N ASN A 8 -4.27 14.11 -7.74
CA ASN A 8 -5.73 14.12 -7.83
C ASN A 8 -6.45 13.66 -6.55
N ALA A 9 -5.73 13.01 -5.63
CA ALA A 9 -6.22 12.56 -4.34
C ALA A 9 -5.83 13.53 -3.20
N CYS A 10 -5.19 14.67 -3.52
CA CYS A 10 -4.80 15.68 -2.55
C CYS A 10 -5.97 16.63 -2.26
N SER A 11 -6.67 16.41 -1.16
CA SER A 11 -7.78 17.25 -0.69
C SER A 11 -7.70 17.50 0.82
N ILE A 12 -8.22 18.64 1.26
CA ILE A 12 -8.23 19.00 2.69
C ILE A 12 -9.31 18.19 3.41
N GLY A 13 -8.94 17.53 4.51
CA GLY A 13 -9.87 16.96 5.49
C GLY A 13 -10.22 15.47 5.33
N SER A 14 -10.07 14.88 4.14
CA SER A 14 -10.43 13.46 3.90
C SER A 14 -9.42 12.67 3.06
N ALA A 15 -8.39 13.31 2.52
CA ALA A 15 -7.39 12.64 1.71
C ALA A 15 -6.50 11.71 2.56
N GLY A 16 -6.19 10.53 1.99
CA GLY A 16 -5.13 9.66 2.51
C GLY A 16 -3.72 10.21 2.23
N ASN A 17 -3.61 11.23 1.38
CA ASN A 17 -2.38 11.96 1.11
C ASN A 17 -2.14 13.03 2.19
N TYR A 18 -1.69 12.60 3.37
CA TYR A 18 -1.43 13.48 4.51
C TYR A 18 -0.26 14.45 4.32
N ALA A 19 0.68 14.12 3.44
CA ALA A 19 1.82 14.97 3.13
C ALA A 19 1.47 16.13 2.17
N PHE A 20 0.22 16.18 1.67
CA PHE A 20 -0.20 17.10 0.61
C PHE A 20 0.73 17.04 -0.62
N TYR A 21 1.26 15.84 -0.89
CA TYR A 21 2.22 15.61 -1.94
C TYR A 21 1.56 15.80 -3.30
N THR A 22 2.14 16.67 -4.14
CA THR A 22 1.65 16.93 -5.49
C THR A 22 2.83 16.94 -6.46
N ASN A 23 2.86 15.96 -7.37
CA ASN A 23 3.85 15.89 -8.45
C ASN A 23 3.14 15.35 -9.71
N ASN A 24 3.17 16.13 -10.79
CA ASN A 24 2.46 15.81 -12.03
C ASN A 24 3.05 14.57 -12.73
N GLU A 25 4.37 14.38 -12.71
CA GLU A 25 5.00 13.20 -13.30
C GLU A 25 4.58 11.93 -12.56
N VAL A 26 4.51 11.99 -11.22
CA VAL A 26 4.01 10.87 -10.43
C VAL A 26 2.54 10.59 -10.72
N GLN A 27 1.70 11.62 -10.86
CA GLN A 27 0.30 11.44 -11.23
C GLN A 27 0.15 10.74 -12.59
N GLU A 28 0.95 11.13 -13.60
CA GLU A 28 0.94 10.51 -14.92
C GLU A 28 1.38 9.04 -14.85
N LEU A 29 2.47 8.74 -14.15
CA LEU A 29 2.97 7.38 -13.97
C LEU A 29 1.94 6.48 -13.26
N LEU A 30 1.30 6.98 -12.21
CA LEU A 30 0.28 6.23 -11.47
C LEU A 30 -0.98 6.01 -12.31
N SER A 31 -1.36 6.96 -13.16
CA SER A 31 -2.50 6.84 -14.08
C SER A 31 -2.19 5.83 -15.20
N ALA A 32 -1.00 5.90 -15.81
CA ALA A 32 -0.55 4.94 -16.81
C ALA A 32 -0.47 3.51 -16.25
N ALA A 33 0.02 3.36 -15.01
CA ALA A 33 0.06 2.08 -14.32
C ALA A 33 -1.34 1.47 -14.12
N LEU A 34 -2.34 2.30 -13.77
CA LEU A 34 -3.74 1.86 -13.60
C LEU A 34 -4.37 1.38 -14.91
N SER A 35 -4.03 2.02 -16.05
CA SER A 35 -4.54 1.64 -17.37
C SER A 35 -3.78 0.48 -18.03
N THR A 36 -2.69 -0.01 -17.42
CA THR A 36 -1.84 -1.05 -18.01
C THR A 36 -2.16 -2.43 -17.45
N TYR A 37 -2.50 -3.37 -18.33
CA TYR A 37 -2.76 -4.77 -17.99
C TYR A 37 -1.49 -5.63 -17.93
N ASP A 38 -0.47 -5.27 -18.72
CA ASP A 38 0.83 -5.94 -18.71
C ASP A 38 1.54 -5.73 -17.36
N THR A 39 1.86 -6.83 -16.69
CA THR A 39 2.38 -6.79 -15.31
C THR A 39 3.77 -6.18 -15.22
N GLU A 40 4.64 -6.44 -16.20
CA GLU A 40 6.03 -5.96 -16.19
C GLU A 40 6.08 -4.46 -16.49
N LYS A 41 5.33 -4.01 -17.50
CA LYS A 41 5.19 -2.58 -17.83
C LYS A 41 4.57 -1.81 -16.66
N ARG A 42 3.52 -2.36 -16.03
CA ARG A 42 2.91 -1.75 -14.85
C ARG A 42 3.91 -1.65 -13.69
N ALA A 43 4.71 -2.69 -13.46
CA ALA A 43 5.76 -2.67 -12.43
C ALA A 43 6.82 -1.60 -12.71
N ALA A 44 7.23 -1.41 -13.97
CA ALA A 44 8.18 -0.37 -14.36
C ALA A 44 7.66 1.05 -14.05
N TYR A 45 6.39 1.33 -14.35
CA TYR A 45 5.77 2.62 -14.00
C TYR A 45 5.75 2.86 -12.48
N TYR A 46 5.37 1.84 -11.70
CA TYR A 46 5.38 1.96 -10.24
C TYR A 46 6.77 2.15 -9.67
N LYS A 47 7.79 1.46 -10.21
CA LYS A 47 9.17 1.61 -9.78
C LYS A 47 9.66 3.05 -9.99
N LYS A 48 9.45 3.60 -11.18
CA LYS A 48 9.83 4.99 -11.48
C LYS A 48 9.10 5.99 -10.57
N ALA A 49 7.81 5.78 -10.33
CA ALA A 49 7.05 6.63 -9.40
C ALA A 49 7.61 6.56 -7.97
N GLN A 50 8.00 5.37 -7.49
CA GLN A 50 8.61 5.20 -6.17
C GLN A 50 9.97 5.87 -6.03
N GLU A 51 10.80 5.85 -7.08
CA GLU A 51 12.07 6.58 -7.12
C GLU A 51 11.85 8.08 -6.92
N ILE A 52 10.92 8.69 -7.68
CA ILE A 52 10.60 10.13 -7.55
C ILE A 52 10.03 10.44 -6.15
N ILE A 53 9.08 9.63 -5.66
CA ILE A 53 8.48 9.81 -4.33
C ILE A 53 9.54 9.74 -3.21
N HIS A 54 10.55 8.89 -3.38
CA HIS A 54 11.65 8.76 -2.42
C HIS A 54 12.52 10.01 -2.40
N GLU A 55 12.94 10.50 -3.57
CA GLU A 55 13.78 11.70 -3.71
C GLU A 55 13.06 12.98 -3.25
N ASP A 56 11.76 13.10 -3.52
CA ASP A 56 10.95 14.25 -3.11
C ASP A 56 10.72 14.30 -1.58
N ALA A 57 11.02 13.21 -0.86
CA ALA A 57 11.03 13.14 0.60
C ALA A 57 9.74 13.64 1.30
N GLY A 58 8.57 13.47 0.68
CA GLY A 58 7.28 13.83 1.30
C GLY A 58 6.92 13.00 2.53
N TRP A 59 7.61 11.87 2.73
CA TRP A 59 7.47 10.98 3.89
C TRP A 59 8.85 10.49 4.33
N VAL A 60 9.01 10.26 5.62
CA VAL A 60 10.16 9.53 6.18
C VAL A 60 9.75 8.07 6.39
N TYR A 61 10.20 7.19 5.53
CA TYR A 61 9.91 5.75 5.62
C TYR A 61 10.77 5.11 6.71
N LEU A 62 10.14 4.60 7.77
CA LEU A 62 10.86 4.08 8.94
C LEU A 62 11.07 2.56 8.88
N ALA A 63 10.01 1.78 8.70
CA ALA A 63 10.07 0.32 8.75
C ALA A 63 8.83 -0.35 8.12
N HIS A 64 8.97 -1.64 7.79
CA HIS A 64 7.85 -2.55 7.55
C HIS A 64 7.71 -3.49 8.75
N ALA A 65 6.53 -3.51 9.38
CA ALA A 65 6.30 -4.29 10.59
C ALA A 65 6.07 -5.78 10.27
N ASN A 66 6.70 -6.66 11.06
CA ASN A 66 6.38 -8.07 11.07
C ASN A 66 5.07 -8.32 11.83
N GLN A 67 4.18 -9.11 11.24
CA GLN A 67 2.90 -9.43 11.85
C GLN A 67 3.06 -10.60 12.83
N ASN A 68 2.91 -10.32 14.12
CA ASN A 68 2.95 -11.31 15.19
C ASN A 68 1.55 -11.51 15.76
N ILE A 69 1.02 -12.74 15.71
CA ILE A 69 -0.27 -13.09 16.32
C ILE A 69 -0.09 -14.37 17.15
N VAL A 70 -0.61 -14.36 18.37
CA VAL A 70 -0.52 -15.48 19.31
C VAL A 70 -1.93 -15.97 19.61
N PHE A 71 -2.10 -17.29 19.65
CA PHE A 71 -3.35 -17.96 20.00
C PHE A 71 -3.15 -18.92 21.18
N ARG A 72 -4.25 -19.27 21.86
CA ARG A 72 -4.24 -20.36 22.84
C ARG A 72 -3.98 -21.70 22.14
N SER A 73 -3.46 -22.68 22.87
CA SER A 73 -3.08 -23.99 22.33
C SER A 73 -4.24 -24.76 21.69
N ASN A 74 -5.48 -24.51 22.13
CA ASN A 74 -6.69 -25.13 21.61
C ASN A 74 -7.31 -24.45 20.38
N VAL A 75 -6.74 -23.34 19.91
CA VAL A 75 -7.17 -22.68 18.67
C VAL A 75 -6.40 -23.26 17.49
N LYS A 76 -7.11 -23.76 16.47
CA LYS A 76 -6.53 -24.40 15.29
C LYS A 76 -7.07 -23.78 14.00
N GLY A 77 -6.32 -23.94 12.91
CA GLY A 77 -6.78 -23.56 11.57
C GLY A 77 -6.64 -22.08 11.18
N TYR A 78 -5.98 -21.24 12.01
CA TYR A 78 -5.74 -19.84 11.63
C TYR A 78 -4.58 -19.70 10.65
N VAL A 79 -4.80 -18.92 9.59
CA VAL A 79 -3.79 -18.58 8.59
C VAL A 79 -3.56 -17.07 8.59
N LEU A 80 -2.29 -16.67 8.67
CA LEU A 80 -1.90 -15.26 8.68
C LEU A 80 -2.14 -14.63 7.30
N HIS A 81 -2.96 -13.59 7.23
CA HIS A 81 -3.17 -12.85 5.99
C HIS A 81 -2.08 -11.79 5.80
N PRO A 82 -1.46 -11.66 4.61
CA PRO A 82 -0.32 -10.75 4.39
C PRO A 82 -0.63 -9.26 4.61
N THR A 83 -1.91 -8.86 4.52
CA THR A 83 -2.34 -7.46 4.76
C THR A 83 -2.89 -7.21 6.16
N SER A 84 -2.54 -8.05 7.14
CA SER A 84 -2.99 -7.93 8.54
C SER A 84 -4.51 -8.02 8.77
N ARG A 85 -5.29 -8.34 7.74
CA ARG A 85 -6.71 -8.66 7.88
C ARG A 85 -6.89 -9.96 8.66
N LYS A 86 -7.86 -9.99 9.57
CA LYS A 86 -8.13 -11.15 10.42
C LYS A 86 -9.31 -11.92 9.85
N PHE A 87 -9.03 -12.98 9.11
CA PHE A 87 -10.04 -13.93 8.68
C PHE A 87 -10.10 -15.08 9.68
N PHE A 88 -11.27 -15.28 10.28
CA PHE A 88 -11.50 -16.34 11.26
C PHE A 88 -12.14 -17.60 10.67
N TYR A 89 -12.53 -17.59 9.40
CA TYR A 89 -12.91 -18.81 8.72
C TYR A 89 -11.64 -19.41 8.07
N PRO A 90 -11.30 -20.70 8.28
CA PRO A 90 -12.06 -21.77 8.92
C PRO A 90 -11.59 -22.12 10.35
N VAL A 91 -11.22 -21.15 11.19
CA VAL A 91 -10.67 -21.39 12.55
C VAL A 91 -11.67 -22.12 13.44
N TRP A 92 -11.18 -23.07 14.24
CA TRP A 92 -11.97 -23.76 15.25
C TRP A 92 -11.24 -23.83 16.60
N ILE A 93 -12.01 -24.17 17.64
CA ILE A 93 -11.53 -24.38 18.99
C ILE A 93 -11.78 -25.85 19.35
N GLU A 94 -10.76 -26.51 19.86
CA GLU A 94 -10.82 -27.83 20.48
C GLU A 94 -11.29 -27.76 21.94
#